data_AF-A0A438HKR1-F1
#
_entry.id   AF-A0A438HKR1-F1
#
_cell.length_a   1.000
_cell.length_b   1.000
_cell.length_c   1.000
_cell.angle_alpha   90.00
_cell.angle_beta   90.00
_cell.angle_gamma   90.00
#
_symmetry.space_group_name_H-M   'P 1'
#
loop_
_entity.id
_entity.type
_entity.pdbx_description
1 polymer ?
#
loop_
_entity_poly.entity_id
_entity_poly.type
_entity_poly.pdbx_seq_one_letter_code
_entity_poly.pdbx_strand_id
1 'polypeptide(L)'
;MVIGKQEAVRWKALTEEHARDSFENLLFSVCRFRELTGSYPHNITVVSYDFKEERFAYLHRSAIGFPESRFFYSGTPASSTSKEAAMKGEALVRAQFHDDPYGCSSSLRRKKLGRDPFHRTIPYPNGCPEIEGLFKYCGAAPYPGSLPWAS
;
A
#
# COMPACT_ATOMS: atom_id res chain seq x y z
N MET A 1 23.07 3.34 -24.09
CA MET A 1 23.87 3.67 -22.89
C MET A 1 23.47 5.05 -22.41
N VAL A 2 22.61 5.15 -21.40
CA VAL A 2 22.27 6.43 -20.76
C VAL A 2 22.97 6.43 -19.41
N ILE A 3 24.10 7.13 -19.35
CA ILE A 3 24.81 7.43 -18.11
C ILE A 3 24.31 8.81 -17.69
N GLY A 4 23.43 8.86 -16.70
CA GLY A 4 22.93 10.13 -16.18
C GLY A 4 22.10 9.95 -14.92
N LYS A 5 22.65 10.43 -13.79
CA LYS A 5 21.98 10.67 -12.49
C LYS A 5 21.79 9.50 -11.52
N GLN A 6 22.76 8.59 -11.34
CA GLN A 6 22.66 7.64 -10.22
C GLN A 6 22.76 8.31 -8.84
N GLU A 7 23.60 9.34 -8.68
CA GLU A 7 23.84 9.93 -7.35
C GLU A 7 22.73 10.86 -6.84
N ALA A 8 22.06 11.62 -7.72
CA ALA A 8 20.98 12.54 -7.32
C ALA A 8 19.66 11.83 -6.97
N VAL A 9 19.49 10.57 -7.39
CA VAL A 9 18.28 9.76 -7.13
C VAL A 9 18.42 8.99 -5.82
N ARG A 10 19.64 8.60 -5.41
CA ARG A 10 19.88 7.75 -4.24
C ARG A 10 19.31 8.32 -2.94
N TRP A 11 19.41 9.63 -2.73
CA TRP A 11 18.88 10.31 -1.53
C TRP A 11 17.37 10.59 -1.58
N LYS A 12 16.73 10.34 -2.73
CA LYS A 12 15.28 10.48 -2.93
C LYS A 12 14.54 9.15 -2.86
N ALA A 13 15.27 8.04 -2.72
CA ALA A 13 14.71 6.72 -2.51
C ALA A 13 14.79 6.38 -1.02
N LEU A 14 13.64 6.31 -0.37
CA LEU A 14 13.52 6.05 1.06
C LEU A 14 12.67 4.79 1.24
N THR A 15 13.08 3.92 2.14
CA THR A 15 12.39 2.65 2.40
C THR A 15 11.36 2.82 3.52
N GLU A 16 10.25 2.12 3.35
CA GLU A 16 9.29 1.80 4.39
C GLU A 16 9.53 0.31 4.73
N GLU A 17 9.79 -0.02 6.00
CA GLU A 17 10.23 -1.36 6.43
C GLU A 17 9.31 -2.01 7.47
N HIS A 18 8.15 -1.40 7.74
CA HIS A 18 7.23 -1.85 8.80
C HIS A 18 5.95 -2.48 8.27
N ALA A 19 5.63 -2.31 6.99
CA ALA A 19 4.44 -2.88 6.38
C ALA A 19 4.47 -4.41 6.36
N ARG A 20 3.38 -5.03 6.85
CA ARG A 20 3.25 -6.48 6.97
C ARG A 20 2.36 -7.09 5.89
N ASP A 21 1.65 -6.26 5.14
CA ASP A 21 0.87 -6.67 3.99
C ASP A 21 0.81 -5.59 2.90
N SER A 22 0.10 -5.90 1.81
CA SER A 22 -0.03 -5.01 0.67
C SER A 22 -0.83 -3.74 0.94
N PHE A 23 -1.74 -3.75 1.92
CA PHE A 23 -2.50 -2.56 2.28
C PHE A 23 -1.60 -1.60 3.07
N GLU A 24 -0.89 -2.13 4.08
CA GLU A 24 0.11 -1.38 4.84
C GLU A 24 1.22 -0.84 3.93
N ASN A 25 1.68 -1.61 2.94
CA ASN A 25 2.67 -1.11 1.96
C ASN A 25 2.23 0.20 1.32
N LEU A 26 0.96 0.33 0.96
CA LEU A 26 0.42 1.55 0.35
C LEU A 26 0.26 2.65 1.42
N LEU A 27 -0.48 2.38 2.49
CA LEU A 27 -0.82 3.37 3.52
C LEU A 27 0.43 3.91 4.25
N PHE A 28 1.36 3.03 4.59
CA PHE A 28 2.58 3.41 5.31
C PHE A 28 3.52 4.20 4.40
N SER A 29 3.62 3.85 3.11
CA SER A 29 4.41 4.63 2.15
C SER A 29 3.88 6.06 1.98
N VAL A 30 2.54 6.23 1.97
CA VAL A 30 1.91 7.56 1.91
C VAL A 30 2.26 8.39 3.15
N CYS A 31 2.19 7.76 4.33
CA CYS A 31 2.54 8.45 5.57
C CYS A 31 4.05 8.78 5.64
N ARG A 32 4.90 7.82 5.29
CA ARG A 32 6.35 8.00 5.23
C ARG A 32 6.75 9.14 4.30
N PHE A 33 6.09 9.25 3.14
CA PHE A 33 6.30 10.38 2.23
C PHE A 33 5.98 11.73 2.89
N ARG A 34 4.86 11.83 3.61
CA ARG A 34 4.49 13.07 4.33
C ARG A 34 5.44 13.41 5.47
N GLU A 35 5.91 12.40 6.21
CA GLU A 35 6.89 12.58 7.27
C GLU A 35 8.18 13.21 6.73
N LEU A 36 8.62 12.76 5.55
CA LEU A 36 9.89 13.16 4.94
C LEU A 36 9.82 14.46 4.14
N THR A 37 8.67 14.75 3.51
CA THR A 37 8.53 15.90 2.60
C THR A 37 7.67 17.03 3.16
N GLY A 38 6.97 16.80 4.26
CA GLY A 38 6.03 17.75 4.85
C GLY A 38 4.66 17.82 4.15
N SER A 39 4.47 17.09 3.04
CA SER A 39 3.22 17.10 2.27
C SER A 39 2.84 15.69 1.81
N TYR A 40 1.55 15.44 1.53
CA TYR A 40 1.10 14.16 1.00
C TYR A 40 1.44 14.03 -0.51
N PRO A 41 1.65 12.81 -1.02
CA PRO A 41 2.01 12.63 -2.41
C PRO A 41 0.88 13.09 -3.34
N HIS A 42 1.25 13.85 -4.38
CA HIS A 42 0.30 14.21 -5.44
C HIS A 42 -0.02 12.99 -6.31
N ASN A 43 0.99 12.21 -6.71
CA ASN A 43 0.81 10.99 -7.49
C ASN A 43 1.36 9.78 -6.74
N ILE A 44 0.74 8.62 -6.93
CA ILE A 44 1.25 7.32 -6.46
C ILE A 44 1.45 6.42 -7.67
N THR A 45 2.64 5.85 -7.80
CA THR A 45 2.91 4.78 -8.78
C THR A 45 3.31 3.52 -8.04
N VAL A 46 2.52 2.46 -8.17
CA VAL A 46 2.86 1.14 -7.63
C VAL A 46 3.61 0.35 -8.70
N VAL A 47 4.79 -0.15 -8.35
CA VAL A 47 5.58 -1.04 -9.22
C VAL A 47 5.58 -2.44 -8.59
N SER A 48 4.90 -3.40 -9.23
CA SER A 48 4.86 -4.79 -8.75
C SER A 48 4.50 -5.76 -9.87
N TYR A 49 4.14 -7.01 -9.56
CA TYR A 49 3.71 -7.96 -10.58
C TYR A 49 2.33 -7.62 -11.16
N ASP A 50 2.12 -7.81 -12.46
CA ASP A 50 0.87 -7.47 -13.18
C ASP A 50 -0.38 -8.02 -12.49
N PHE A 51 -0.30 -9.26 -12.01
CA PHE A 51 -1.45 -9.93 -11.41
C PHE A 51 -1.99 -9.22 -10.16
N LYS A 52 -1.19 -8.38 -9.48
CA LYS A 52 -1.62 -7.64 -8.29
C LYS A 52 -2.29 -6.30 -8.59
N GLU A 53 -2.30 -5.86 -9.85
CA GLU A 53 -2.77 -4.55 -10.27
C GLU A 53 -4.17 -4.26 -9.74
N GLU A 54 -5.12 -5.17 -9.98
CA GLU A 54 -6.51 -4.96 -9.58
C GLU A 54 -6.66 -4.73 -8.07
N ARG A 55 -5.92 -5.50 -7.25
CA ARG A 55 -6.00 -5.34 -5.80
C ARG A 55 -5.47 -3.97 -5.36
N PHE A 56 -4.38 -3.48 -5.95
CA PHE A 56 -3.85 -2.18 -5.59
C PHE A 56 -4.69 -1.03 -6.15
N ALA A 57 -5.02 -1.08 -7.44
CA ALA A 57 -5.71 -0.02 -8.16
C ALA A 57 -7.21 0.07 -7.81
N TYR A 58 -7.89 -1.03 -7.47
CA TYR A 58 -9.33 -0.99 -7.20
C TYR A 58 -9.70 -1.19 -5.74
N LEU A 59 -8.93 -1.97 -4.97
CA LEU A 59 -9.23 -2.20 -3.55
C LEU A 59 -8.43 -1.27 -2.65
N HIS A 60 -7.10 -1.38 -2.62
CA HIS A 60 -6.27 -0.62 -1.67
C HIS A 60 -6.35 0.89 -1.88
N ARG A 61 -6.23 1.36 -3.12
CA ARG A 61 -6.42 2.77 -3.46
C ARG A 61 -7.78 3.28 -2.99
N SER A 62 -8.84 2.49 -3.21
CA SER A 62 -10.21 2.87 -2.83
C SER A 62 -10.38 2.92 -1.32
N ALA A 63 -9.84 1.94 -0.60
CA ALA A 63 -9.89 1.88 0.85
C ALA A 63 -9.21 3.11 1.50
N ILE A 64 -8.11 3.60 0.92
CA ILE A 64 -7.46 4.84 1.34
C ILE A 64 -8.04 6.10 0.66
N GLY A 65 -9.12 6.00 -0.13
CA GLY A 65 -9.75 7.14 -0.80
C GLY A 65 -8.83 7.95 -1.72
N PHE A 66 -7.78 7.34 -2.28
CA PHE A 66 -6.85 8.04 -3.17
C PHE A 66 -7.46 8.17 -4.58
N PRO A 67 -7.36 9.34 -5.26
CA PRO A 67 -8.01 9.55 -6.54
C PRO A 67 -7.40 8.71 -7.65
N GLU A 68 -8.28 8.12 -8.47
CA GLU A 68 -7.90 7.25 -9.60
C GLU A 68 -7.02 7.98 -10.62
N SER A 69 -7.33 9.24 -10.94
CA SER A 69 -6.57 10.05 -11.91
C SER A 69 -5.11 10.31 -11.51
N ARG A 70 -4.75 10.09 -10.24
CA ARG A 70 -3.40 10.29 -9.69
C ARG A 70 -2.74 8.99 -9.21
N PHE A 71 -3.37 7.85 -9.48
CA PHE A 71 -2.88 6.53 -9.08
C PHE A 71 -2.51 5.71 -10.31
N PHE A 72 -1.25 5.33 -10.40
CA PHE A 72 -0.69 4.59 -11.53
C PHE A 72 -0.16 3.24 -11.08
N TYR A 73 -0.19 2.26 -11.98
CA TYR A 73 0.37 0.94 -11.75
C TYR A 73 1.33 0.59 -12.90
N SER A 74 2.51 0.10 -12.53
CA SER A 74 3.50 -0.42 -13.47
C SER A 74 3.74 -1.89 -13.13
N GLY A 75 3.13 -2.74 -13.93
CA GLY A 75 3.26 -4.18 -13.80
C GLY A 75 4.57 -4.73 -14.37
N THR A 76 5.07 -5.79 -13.75
CA THR A 76 6.04 -6.71 -14.37
C THR A 76 5.44 -8.11 -14.50
N PRO A 77 5.69 -8.82 -15.61
CA PRO A 77 5.14 -10.15 -15.81
C PRO A 77 5.74 -11.16 -14.82
N ALA A 78 4.91 -12.05 -14.30
CA ALA A 78 5.37 -13.20 -13.54
C ALA A 78 6.13 -14.20 -14.44
N SER A 79 7.05 -14.98 -13.85
CA SER A 79 7.64 -16.14 -14.52
C SER A 79 6.55 -17.08 -15.05
N SER A 80 6.72 -17.60 -16.27
CA SER A 80 5.78 -18.53 -16.90
C SER A 80 5.47 -19.74 -16.02
N THR A 81 6.49 -20.28 -15.33
CA THR A 81 6.38 -21.46 -14.46
C THR A 81 5.58 -21.24 -13.18
N SER A 82 5.34 -19.99 -12.78
CA SER A 82 4.63 -19.65 -11.54
C SER A 82 3.36 -18.84 -11.77
N LYS A 83 3.05 -18.48 -13.02
CA LYS A 83 1.97 -17.55 -13.37
C LYS A 83 0.61 -18.03 -12.87
N GLU A 84 0.23 -19.28 -13.12
CA GLU A 84 -1.07 -19.82 -12.74
C GLU A 84 -1.26 -19.88 -11.22
N ALA A 85 -0.26 -20.40 -10.51
CA ALA A 85 -0.28 -20.45 -9.04
C ALA A 85 -0.34 -19.04 -8.43
N ALA A 86 0.39 -18.08 -9.00
CA ALA A 86 0.36 -16.68 -8.59
C ALA A 86 -1.01 -16.05 -8.80
N MET A 87 -1.62 -16.24 -9.97
CA MET A 87 -2.97 -15.74 -10.27
C MET A 87 -4.03 -16.33 -9.33
N LYS A 88 -3.96 -17.64 -9.05
CA LYS A 88 -4.88 -18.30 -8.11
C LYS A 88 -4.71 -17.78 -6.68
N GLY A 89 -3.47 -17.68 -6.22
CA GLY A 89 -3.15 -17.11 -4.90
C GLY A 89 -3.60 -15.66 -4.79
N GLU A 90 -3.42 -14.88 -5.84
CA GLU A 90 -3.86 -13.50 -5.92
C GLU A 90 -5.37 -13.36 -5.84
N ALA A 91 -6.14 -14.17 -6.58
CA ALA A 91 -7.59 -14.14 -6.56
C ALA A 91 -8.14 -14.35 -5.13
N LEU A 92 -7.54 -15.27 -4.36
CA LEU A 92 -7.92 -15.51 -2.97
C LEU A 92 -7.63 -14.30 -2.08
N VAL A 93 -6.46 -13.67 -2.23
CA VAL A 93 -6.12 -12.50 -1.42
C VAL A 93 -6.95 -11.28 -1.82
N ARG A 94 -7.26 -11.11 -3.10
CA ARG A 94 -8.15 -10.06 -3.61
C ARG A 94 -9.55 -10.21 -3.01
N ALA A 95 -10.11 -11.42 -2.98
CA ALA A 95 -11.39 -11.67 -2.30
C ALA A 95 -11.32 -11.32 -0.80
N GLN A 96 -10.23 -11.67 -0.11
CA GLN A 96 -10.05 -11.30 1.30
C GLN A 96 -10.07 -9.78 1.53
N PHE A 97 -9.39 -9.00 0.69
CA PHE A 97 -9.40 -7.53 0.80
C PHE A 97 -10.67 -6.88 0.25
N HIS A 98 -11.45 -7.58 -0.58
CA HIS A 98 -12.77 -7.10 -0.97
C HIS A 98 -13.71 -7.09 0.24
N ASP A 99 -13.69 -8.17 1.03
CA ASP A 99 -14.55 -8.30 2.21
C ASP A 99 -14.00 -7.57 3.45
N ASP A 100 -12.69 -7.34 3.49
CA ASP A 100 -11.97 -6.64 4.57
C ASP A 100 -10.97 -5.62 4.00
N PRO A 101 -11.45 -4.45 3.52
CA PRO A 101 -10.63 -3.46 2.81
C PRO A 101 -9.44 -2.92 3.60
N TYR A 102 -9.51 -2.96 4.93
CA TYR A 102 -8.50 -2.45 5.85
C TYR A 102 -7.63 -3.56 6.48
N GLY A 103 -7.94 -4.83 6.18
CA GLY A 103 -7.19 -5.98 6.68
C GLY A 103 -7.27 -6.15 8.20
N CYS A 104 -8.43 -5.90 8.81
CA CYS A 104 -8.65 -5.95 10.26
C CYS A 104 -9.18 -7.32 10.76
N SER A 105 -9.79 -8.12 9.87
CA SER A 105 -10.45 -9.39 10.18
C SER A 105 -9.47 -10.53 10.48
N SER A 106 -9.98 -11.61 11.11
CA SER A 106 -9.17 -12.69 11.68
C SER A 106 -8.18 -13.35 10.71
N SER A 107 -8.54 -13.52 9.42
CA SER A 107 -7.67 -14.20 8.46
C SER A 107 -6.47 -13.33 8.04
N LEU A 108 -6.70 -12.06 7.70
CA LEU A 108 -5.67 -11.10 7.33
C LEU A 108 -4.88 -10.63 8.55
N ARG A 109 -5.55 -10.37 9.69
CA ARG A 109 -4.92 -10.01 10.96
C ARG A 109 -3.97 -11.10 11.45
N ARG A 110 -4.35 -12.39 11.37
CA ARG A 110 -3.45 -13.49 11.73
C ARG A 110 -2.22 -13.55 10.82
N LYS A 111 -2.38 -13.30 9.52
CA LYS A 111 -1.24 -13.18 8.58
C LYS A 111 -0.34 -12.00 8.95
N LYS A 112 -0.91 -10.84 9.29
CA LYS A 112 -0.15 -9.65 9.74
C LYS A 112 0.68 -9.98 10.99
N LEU A 113 0.06 -10.60 12.00
CA LEU A 113 0.75 -10.99 13.24
C LEU A 113 1.89 -11.99 12.99
N GLY A 114 1.67 -12.98 12.11
CA GLY A 114 2.72 -13.96 11.76
C GLY A 114 3.88 -13.39 10.92
N ARG A 115 3.75 -12.17 10.37
CA ARG A 115 4.78 -11.50 9.57
C ARG A 115 5.59 -10.47 10.35
N ASP A 116 5.37 -10.37 11.66
CA ASP A 116 6.16 -9.54 12.56
C ASP A 116 6.99 -10.41 13.53
N PRO A 117 7.95 -11.23 13.03
CA PRO A 117 8.73 -12.13 13.87
C PRO A 117 9.64 -11.38 14.86
N PHE A 118 9.93 -10.11 14.58
CA PHE A 118 10.82 -9.28 15.39
C PHE A 118 10.07 -8.32 16.33
N HIS A 119 8.72 -8.35 16.33
CA HIS A 119 7.87 -7.48 17.14
C HIS A 119 8.29 -6.00 17.05
N ARG A 120 8.58 -5.53 15.84
CA ARG A 120 9.07 -4.15 15.65
C ARG A 120 7.96 -3.18 16.01
N THR A 121 8.29 -2.13 16.76
CA THR A 121 7.36 -1.02 16.98
C THR A 121 7.06 -0.36 15.64
N ILE A 122 5.79 -0.30 15.27
CA ILE A 122 5.34 0.36 14.04
C ILE A 122 5.22 1.86 14.34
N PRO A 123 5.94 2.73 13.61
CA PRO A 123 5.98 4.16 13.92
C PRO A 123 4.68 4.87 13.54
N TYR A 124 3.89 4.34 12.61
CA TYR A 124 2.68 5.00 12.12
C TYR A 124 1.49 4.81 13.06
N PRO A 125 0.59 5.80 13.18
CA PRO A 125 0.49 7.02 12.36
C PRO A 125 1.32 8.22 12.86
N ASN A 126 2.34 8.04 13.71
CA ASN A 126 3.17 9.17 14.13
C ASN A 126 3.80 9.84 12.90
N GLY A 127 3.70 11.17 12.84
CA GLY A 127 4.12 11.96 11.68
C GLY A 127 3.02 12.22 10.64
N CYS A 128 1.83 11.61 10.76
CA CYS A 128 0.70 11.79 9.84
C CYS A 128 -0.64 11.98 10.58
N PRO A 129 -0.77 13.03 11.42
CA PRO A 129 -1.95 13.25 12.23
C PRO A 129 -3.23 13.41 11.39
N GLU A 130 -3.11 13.93 10.17
CA GLU A 130 -4.24 14.21 9.27
C GLU A 130 -4.94 12.93 8.79
N ILE A 131 -4.28 11.77 8.87
CA ILE A 131 -4.83 10.47 8.48
C ILE A 131 -4.85 9.46 9.62
N GLU A 132 -4.65 9.88 10.87
CA GLU A 132 -4.66 8.99 12.04
C GLU A 132 -5.95 8.15 12.12
N GLY A 133 -7.10 8.77 11.81
CA GLY A 133 -8.38 8.07 11.79
C GLY A 133 -8.44 6.94 10.76
N LEU A 134 -7.78 7.08 9.61
CA LEU A 134 -7.72 6.04 8.58
C LEU A 134 -6.94 4.80 9.07
N PHE A 135 -5.87 4.99 9.86
CA PHE A 135 -5.10 3.89 10.45
C PHE A 135 -5.90 3.08 11.49
N LYS A 136 -6.86 3.72 12.15
CA LYS A 136 -7.71 3.11 13.19
C LYS A 136 -9.03 2.56 12.61
N TYR A 137 -9.32 2.86 11.35
CA TYR A 137 -10.60 2.49 10.75
C TYR A 137 -10.62 1.03 10.32
N CYS A 138 -11.70 0.36 10.70
CA CYS A 138 -12.00 -1.00 10.29
C CYS A 138 -13.49 -1.06 9.95
N GLY A 139 -13.83 -1.23 8.67
CA GLY A 139 -15.21 -1.32 8.20
C GLY A 139 -15.26 -1.85 6.76
N ALA A 140 -16.43 -2.34 6.35
CA ALA A 140 -16.65 -2.75 4.97
C ALA A 140 -16.93 -1.53 4.04
N ALA A 141 -17.42 -0.44 4.61
CA ALA A 141 -17.65 0.81 3.88
C ALA A 141 -16.34 1.60 3.72
N PRO A 142 -16.26 2.51 2.72
CA PRO A 142 -15.16 3.47 2.64
C PRO A 142 -15.06 4.34 3.91
N TYR A 143 -13.83 4.69 4.28
CA TYR A 143 -13.55 5.58 5.40
C TYR A 143 -14.29 6.91 5.24
N PRO A 144 -15.13 7.32 6.21
CA PRO A 144 -15.99 8.49 6.08
C PRO A 144 -15.29 9.81 6.43
N GLY A 145 -14.07 9.76 6.99
CA GLY A 145 -13.35 10.96 7.39
C GLY A 145 -12.73 11.69 6.19
N SER A 146 -12.42 12.97 6.40
CA SER A 146 -11.74 13.77 5.39
C SER A 146 -10.30 13.29 5.18
N LEU A 147 -9.84 13.28 3.93
CA LEU A 147 -8.49 12.86 3.57
C LEU A 147 -7.75 13.98 2.83
N PRO A 148 -6.45 14.19 3.09
CA PRO A 148 -5.66 15.31 2.53
C PRO A 148 -5.56 15.34 1.00
N TRP A 149 -5.84 14.22 0.34
CA TRP A 149 -5.77 14.07 -1.11
C TRP A 149 -7.15 13.98 -1.78
N ALA A 150 -8.24 14.19 -1.04
CA ALA A 150 -9.60 14.12 -1.59
C ALA A 150 -10.04 15.39 -2.34
N SER A 151 -9.22 16.44 -2.32
CA SER A 151 -9.41 17.72 -3.02
C SER A 151 -8.67 17.80 -4.35
#